data_AF-A0A8T7HBM0-F1
#
_entry.id   AF-A0A8T7HBM0-F1
#
_cell.length_a   1.000
_cell.length_b   1.000
_cell.length_c   1.000
_cell.angle_alpha   90.00
_cell.angle_beta   90.00
_cell.angle_gamma   90.00
#
_symmetry.space_group_name_H-M   'P 1'
#
loop_
_entity.id
_entity.type
_entity.pdbx_description
1 polymer ?
#
loop_
_entity_poly.entity_id
_entity_poly.type
_entity_poly.pdbx_seq_one_letter_code
_entity_poly.pdbx_strand_id
1 'polypeptide(L)' 'GAITEYYGFAESIILAINAGCDMLIISNNNKIYDETAPYRAQEIIFEAVKSGKISIDQILESSDRIYKLKTQFGIVK' A
#
# COMPACT_ATOMS: atom_id res chain seq x y z
N GLY A 1 20.13 -8.22 -2.22
CA GLY A 1 20.97 -7.02 -2.29
C GLY A 1 20.05 -5.83 -2.14
N ALA A 2 20.37 -4.89 -1.25
CA ALA A 2 19.43 -3.86 -0.77
C ALA A 2 18.72 -3.07 -1.88
N ILE A 3 19.41 -2.81 -2.99
CA ILE A 3 18.85 -2.11 -4.15
C ILE A 3 17.76 -2.95 -4.85
N THR A 4 18.03 -4.22 -5.16
CA THR A 4 17.05 -5.13 -5.78
C THR A 4 15.85 -5.38 -4.86
N GLU A 5 16.08 -5.49 -3.55
CA GLU A 5 15.02 -5.62 -2.56
C GLU A 5 14.15 -4.37 -2.49
N TYR A 6 14.75 -3.18 -2.56
CA TYR A 6 14.00 -1.92 -2.57
C TYR A 6 13.17 -1.75 -3.85
N TYR A 7 13.76 -2.00 -5.02
CA TYR A 7 13.03 -1.95 -6.29
C TYR A 7 11.94 -3.01 -6.38
N GLY A 8 12.20 -4.24 -5.90
CA GLY A 8 11.20 -5.30 -5.85
C GLY A 8 10.06 -4.97 -4.89
N PHE A 9 10.36 -4.35 -3.75
CA PHE A 9 9.36 -3.89 -2.80
C PHE A 9 8.45 -2.82 -3.42
N ALA A 10 9.03 -1.80 -4.04
CA ALA A 10 8.25 -0.75 -4.71
C ALA A 10 7.38 -1.27 -5.85
N GLU A 11 7.94 -2.12 -6.71
CA GLU A 11 7.21 -2.71 -7.83
C GLU A 11 6.06 -3.60 -7.33
N SER A 12 6.28 -4.41 -6.30
CA SER A 12 5.25 -5.28 -5.74
C SER A 12 4.05 -4.51 -5.16
N ILE A 13 4.31 -3.37 -4.52
CA ILE A 13 3.27 -2.47 -3.99
C ILE A 13 2.43 -1.90 -5.13
N ILE A 14 3.09 -1.37 -6.17
CA ILE A 14 2.42 -0.78 -7.33
C ILE A 14 1.57 -1.83 -8.05
N LEU A 15 2.12 -3.02 -8.27
CA LEU A 15 1.41 -4.13 -8.89
C LEU A 15 0.20 -4.58 -8.07
N ALA A 16 0.34 -4.71 -6.75
CA ALA A 16 -0.75 -5.11 -5.88
C ALA A 16 -1.92 -4.11 -5.94
N ILE A 17 -1.63 -2.81 -5.87
CA ILE A 17 -2.67 -1.77 -5.93
C ILE A 17 -3.34 -1.74 -7.31
N ASN A 18 -2.56 -1.80 -8.39
CA ASN A 18 -3.11 -1.84 -9.75
C ASN A 18 -3.87 -3.14 -10.06
N ALA A 19 -3.59 -4.23 -9.34
CA ALA A 19 -4.37 -5.46 -9.39
C ALA A 19 -5.70 -5.37 -8.60
N GLY A 20 -5.98 -4.24 -7.95
CA GLY A 20 -7.21 -3.99 -7.20
C GLY A 20 -7.15 -4.38 -5.73
N CYS A 21 -5.97 -4.62 -5.15
CA CYS A 21 -5.85 -4.85 -3.71
C CYS A 21 -6.19 -3.57 -2.93
N ASP A 22 -7.08 -3.68 -1.95
CA ASP A 22 -7.49 -2.55 -1.10
C ASP A 22 -6.55 -2.32 0.08
N MET A 23 -5.90 -3.38 0.57
CA MET A 23 -5.08 -3.34 1.78
C MET A 23 -3.77 -4.10 1.56
N LEU A 24 -2.67 -3.48 1.99
CA LEU A 24 -1.36 -4.10 2.02
C LEU A 24 -1.04 -4.55 3.45
N ILE A 25 -0.64 -5.80 3.61
CA ILE A 25 -0.19 -6.35 4.89
C ILE A 25 1.33 -6.49 4.82
N ILE A 26 2.03 -5.64 5.57
CA ILE A 26 3.49 -5.69 5.67
C ILE A 26 3.83 -6.51 6.91
N SER A 27 3.89 -7.83 6.75
CA SER A 27 4.32 -8.73 7.80
C SER A 27 5.84 -8.64 7.95
N ASN A 28 6.30 -8.22 9.13
CA ASN A 28 7.73 -8.09 9.42
C ASN A 28 8.38 -9.47 9.71
N ASN A 29 8.18 -10.43 8.81
CA ASN A 29 8.65 -11.81 8.94
C ASN A 29 10.10 -11.99 8.48
N ASN A 30 10.84 -10.89 8.34
CA ASN A 30 12.25 -10.91 8.02
C ASN A 30 13.06 -11.26 9.27
N LYS A 31 14.30 -11.72 9.08
CA LYS A 31 15.22 -12.00 10.21
C LYS A 31 15.48 -10.79 11.10
N ILE A 32 15.24 -9.59 10.59
CA ILE A 32 15.39 -8.32 11.28
C ILE A 32 14.08 -7.54 11.11
N TYR A 33 13.54 -7.09 12.24
CA TYR A 33 12.38 -6.21 12.26
C TYR A 33 12.74 -4.88 11.61
N ASP A 34 12.12 -4.56 10.48
CA ASP A 34 12.18 -3.24 9.86
C ASP A 34 10.93 -2.39 10.17
N GLU A 35 11.07 -1.45 11.09
CA GLU A 35 10.01 -0.51 11.47
C GLU A 35 9.70 0.53 10.39
N THR A 36 10.61 0.73 9.44
CA THR A 36 10.49 1.75 8.39
C THR A 36 9.65 1.26 7.21
N ALA A 37 9.42 -0.05 7.07
CA ALA A 37 8.74 -0.63 5.92
C ALA A 37 7.36 -0.02 5.62
N PRO A 38 6.47 0.25 6.61
CA PRO A 38 5.20 0.93 6.35
C PRO A 38 5.36 2.36 5.82
N TYR A 39 6.33 3.12 6.36
CA TYR A 39 6.60 4.49 5.92
C TYR A 39 7.18 4.52 4.49
N ARG A 40 8.07 3.58 4.17
CA ARG A 40 8.60 3.41 2.80
C ARG A 40 7.48 3.05 1.84
N ALA A 41 6.57 2.15 2.23
CA ALA A 41 5.40 1.82 1.41
C ALA A 41 4.50 3.03 1.16
N GLN A 42 4.25 3.86 2.18
CA GLN A 42 3.50 5.11 2.02
C GLN A 42 4.16 6.06 1.02
N GLU A 43 5.46 6.28 1.12
CA GLU A 43 6.22 7.15 0.20
C GLU A 43 6.19 6.62 -1.24
N ILE A 44 6.37 5.31 -1.42
CA ILE A 44 6.26 4.63 -2.72
C ILE A 44 4.88 4.86 -3.33
N ILE A 45 3.81 4.67 -2.56
CA ILE A 45 2.43 4.87 -3.04
C ILE A 45 2.22 6.34 -3.44
N PHE A 46 2.68 7.27 -2.61
CA PHE A 46 2.56 8.71 -2.88
C PHE A 46 3.25 9.10 -4.20
N GLU A 47 4.50 8.71 -4.39
CA GLU A 47 5.24 9.01 -5.63
C GLU A 47 4.69 8.23 -6.84
N ALA A 48 4.17 7.02 -6.65
CA ALA A 48 3.50 6.26 -7.70
C ALA A 48 2.21 6.93 -8.18
N VAL A 49 1.41 7.50 -7.27
CA VAL A 49 0.22 8.28 -7.63
C VAL A 49 0.62 9.57 -8.34
N LYS A 50 1.57 10.32 -7.77
CA LYS A 50 2.07 11.58 -8.34
C LYS A 50 2.69 11.41 -9.74
N SER A 51 3.31 10.26 -10.01
CA SER A 51 3.87 9.92 -11.32
C SER A 51 2.87 9.26 -12.28
N GLY A 52 1.63 8.99 -11.83
CA GLY A 52 0.59 8.35 -12.65
C GLY A 52 0.74 6.84 -12.82
N LYS A 53 1.64 6.18 -12.07
CA LYS A 53 1.78 4.72 -12.05
C LYS A 53 0.62 4.03 -11.31
N ILE A 54 -0.02 4.75 -10.39
CA ILE A 54 -1.26 4.36 -9.73
C ILE A 54 -2.26 5.50 -9.98
N SER A 55 -3.46 5.20 -10.43
CA SER A 55 -4.50 6.24 -10.55
C SER A 55 -4.95 6.72 -9.16
N ILE A 56 -5.17 8.02 -9.00
CA ILE A 56 -5.78 8.56 -7.78
C ILE A 56 -7.16 7.93 -7.52
N ASP A 57 -7.92 7.63 -8.57
CA ASP A 57 -9.24 7.00 -8.47
C ASP A 57 -9.14 5.61 -7.82
N GLN A 58 -8.10 4.83 -8.14
CA GLN A 58 -7.85 3.53 -7.53
C GLN A 58 -7.70 3.64 -6.00
N ILE A 59 -6.99 4.68 -5.53
CA ILE A 59 -6.81 4.93 -4.10
C ILE A 59 -8.12 5.38 -3.44
N LEU A 60 -8.87 6.27 -4.08
CA LEU A 60 -10.14 6.77 -3.56
C LEU A 60 -11.17 5.64 -3.45
N GLU A 61 -11.27 4.78 -4.45
CA GLU A 61 -12.17 3.64 -4.45
C GLU A 61 -11.83 2.62 -3.35
N SER A 62 -10.54 2.26 -3.21
CA SER A 62 -10.10 1.38 -2.12
C SER A 62 -10.38 1.99 -0.75
N SER A 63 -10.15 3.30 -0.58
CA SER A 63 -10.44 4.02 0.65
C SER A 63 -11.94 3.99 0.99
N ASP A 64 -12.81 4.21 0.00
CA ASP A 64 -14.26 4.16 0.16
C ASP A 64 -14.74 2.74 0.54
N ARG A 65 -14.23 1.69 -0.11
CA ARG A 65 -14.53 0.28 0.26
C ARG A 65 -14.14 -0.01 1.71
N ILE A 66 -12.95 0.40 2.13
CA ILE A 66 -12.47 0.21 3.51
C ILE A 66 -13.32 1.01 4.50
N TYR A 67 -13.69 2.25 4.16
CA TYR A 67 -14.51 3.09 5.02
C TYR A 67 -15.90 2.49 5.21
N LYS A 68 -16.57 2.07 4.12
CA LYS A 68 -17.85 1.36 4.16
C LYS A 68 -17.79 0.10 5.02
N LEU A 69 -16.73 -0.69 4.91
CA LEU A 69 -16.50 -1.85 5.76
C LEU A 69 -16.42 -1.44 7.24
N LYS A 70 -15.62 -0.42 7.56
CA LYS A 70 -15.51 0.09 8.94
C LYS A 70 -16.85 0.59 9.48
N THR A 71 -17.66 1.27 8.66
CA THR A 71 -19.01 1.73 9.04
C THR A 71 -19.94 0.54 9.30
N GLN A 72 -19.93 -0.47 8.43
CA GLN A 72 -20.74 -1.69 8.59
C GLN A 72 -20.47 -2.39 9.94
N PHE A 73 -19.22 -2.36 10.41
CA PHE A 73 -18.82 -2.94 11.69
C PHE A 73 -18.83 -1.93 12.86
N GLY A 74 -19.33 -0.71 12.67
CA GLY A 74 -19.42 0.31 13.73
C GLY A 74 -18.06 0.82 14.25
N ILE A 75 -16.98 0.64 13.49
CA ILE A 75 -15.63 1.11 13.84
C ILE A 75 -15.54 2.64 13.61
N VAL A 76 -16.21 3.14 12.58
CA VAL A 76 -16.37 4.57 12.27
C VAL A 76 -17.85 4.90 12.15
N LYS A 77 -18.23 6.12 12.55
CA LYS A 77 -19.61 6.62 12.54
C LYS A 77 -19.89 7.46 11.31
#